data_AF-A0A552WM95-F1
#
_entry.id   AF-A0A552WM95-F1
#
_cell.length_a   1.000
_cell.length_b   1.000
_cell.length_c   1.000
_cell.angle_alpha   90.00
_cell.angle_beta   90.00
_cell.angle_gamma   90.00
#
_symmetry.space_group_name_H-M   'P 1'
#
loop_
_entity.id
_entity.type
_entity.pdbx_description
1 polymer ?
#
loop_
_entity_poly.entity_id
_entity_poly.type
_entity_poly.pdbx_seq_one_letter_code
_entity_poly.pdbx_strand_id
1 'polypeptide(L)'
;MSEHTTTAPSPAPASNRCEHCDDSVPHEHLDVAAIVGAARRSALVRAVTMIATAVVVTAVAMVVAVGAVGTGAAVSALAVTMVGWAVATAIGVAVVGAVRGRSSSGALIVGALTTAALAPVVALAVAVLARAGWAGALVAGGGWLLCGAAATLARARTVRALLLTEGDAGERARAGAVAKRAQAGRADVVRWLSQGVLVGVSAGLLTVLPVLVVVLVPLAVVLAVAAARPRTGR
;
A
#
# COMPACT_ATOMS: atom_id res chain seq x y z
N MET A 1 7.65 -30.54 66.38
CA MET A 1 6.90 -31.01 65.20
C MET A 1 7.36 -30.18 64.03
N SER A 2 7.98 -30.82 63.05
CA SER A 2 8.49 -30.21 61.83
C SER A 2 7.37 -30.16 60.79
N GLU A 3 7.20 -29.03 60.12
CA GLU A 3 6.64 -29.03 58.76
C GLU A 3 7.58 -28.26 57.84
N HIS A 4 8.23 -29.03 56.97
CA HIS A 4 8.83 -28.55 55.73
C HIS A 4 7.72 -28.34 54.70
N THR A 5 7.66 -27.16 54.11
CA THR A 5 7.13 -27.01 52.74
C THR A 5 7.98 -26.01 51.96
N THR A 6 8.88 -26.62 51.19
CA THR A 6 9.32 -26.25 49.84
C THR A 6 9.39 -24.77 49.49
N THR A 7 10.60 -24.24 49.53
CA THR A 7 11.04 -23.06 48.77
C THR A 7 10.58 -23.22 47.32
N ALA A 8 9.62 -22.40 46.88
CA ALA A 8 9.36 -22.24 45.46
C ALA A 8 10.65 -21.71 44.79
N PRO A 9 11.04 -22.23 43.62
CA PRO A 9 12.18 -21.66 42.91
C PRO A 9 11.87 -20.20 42.62
N SER A 10 12.72 -19.31 43.13
CA SER A 10 12.67 -17.89 42.79
C SER A 10 12.67 -17.79 41.26
N PRO A 11 11.66 -17.15 40.63
CA PRO A 11 11.70 -16.94 39.20
C PRO A 11 13.00 -16.19 38.88
N ALA A 12 13.74 -16.71 37.89
CA ALA A 12 14.98 -16.11 37.40
C ALA A 12 14.81 -14.59 37.27
N PRO A 13 15.81 -13.77 37.65
CA PRO A 13 15.67 -12.33 37.60
C PRO A 13 15.41 -11.92 36.16
N ALA A 14 14.14 -11.60 35.86
CA ALA A 14 13.78 -10.96 34.62
C ALA A 14 14.56 -9.65 34.58
N SER A 15 15.41 -9.52 33.58
CA SER A 15 16.29 -8.36 33.30
C SER A 15 15.54 -7.07 32.95
N ASN A 16 14.31 -6.93 33.41
CA ASN A 16 13.37 -5.89 32.98
C ASN A 16 13.02 -4.93 34.13
N ARG A 17 13.83 -4.86 35.18
CA ARG A 17 13.67 -3.83 36.23
C ARG A 17 14.25 -2.51 35.70
N CYS A 18 13.39 -1.58 35.34
CA CYS A 18 13.80 -0.21 35.09
C CYS A 18 13.97 0.48 36.44
N GLU A 19 15.16 1.03 36.70
CA GLU A 19 15.56 1.72 37.95
C GLU A 19 14.73 2.99 38.26
N HIS A 20 13.74 3.32 37.43
CA HIS A 20 12.91 4.52 37.48
C HIS A 20 11.40 4.26 37.48
N CYS A 21 10.97 3.00 37.50
CA CYS A 21 9.54 2.67 37.50
C CYS A 21 9.12 2.13 38.88
N ASP A 22 8.04 2.68 39.42
CA ASP A 22 7.38 2.15 40.61
C ASP A 22 6.70 0.82 40.24
N ASP A 23 7.13 -0.27 40.86
CA ASP A 23 6.67 -1.65 40.62
C ASP A 23 5.22 -1.89 41.09
N SER A 24 4.54 -0.85 41.60
CA SER A 24 3.18 -0.90 42.13
C SER A 24 2.09 -1.09 41.06
N VAL A 25 2.39 -0.85 39.79
CA VAL A 25 1.44 -1.03 38.67
C VAL A 25 2.04 -1.96 37.61
N PRO A 26 1.41 -3.09 37.27
CA PRO A 26 1.87 -3.96 36.19
C PRO A 26 1.79 -3.18 34.86
N HIS A 27 2.94 -2.85 34.29
CA HIS A 27 3.07 -2.21 32.99
C HIS A 27 4.01 -3.02 32.10
N GLU A 28 3.64 -3.15 30.81
CA GLU A 28 4.45 -3.85 29.82
C GLU A 28 5.58 -2.92 29.36
N HIS A 29 6.84 -3.25 29.68
CA HIS A 29 8.00 -2.55 29.11
C HIS A 29 8.08 -2.86 27.62
N LEU A 30 7.54 -1.96 26.80
CA LEU A 30 7.65 -2.03 25.35
C LEU A 30 9.05 -1.65 24.92
N ASP A 31 9.80 -2.59 24.35
CA ASP A 31 11.04 -2.28 23.64
C ASP A 31 10.72 -1.54 22.34
N VAL A 32 10.61 -0.21 22.45
CA VAL A 32 10.31 0.69 21.34
C VAL A 32 11.36 0.55 20.23
N ALA A 33 12.63 0.32 20.57
CA ALA A 33 13.69 0.15 19.59
C ALA A 33 13.49 -1.14 18.77
N ALA A 34 13.17 -2.26 19.41
CA ALA A 34 12.83 -3.49 18.72
C ALA A 34 11.57 -3.35 17.85
N ILE A 35 10.52 -2.68 18.34
CA ILE A 35 9.29 -2.44 17.58
C ILE A 35 9.56 -1.58 16.34
N VAL A 36 10.30 -0.48 16.48
CA VAL A 36 10.68 0.41 15.36
C VAL A 36 11.57 -0.34 14.37
N GLY A 37 12.52 -1.15 14.84
CA GLY A 37 13.36 -2.00 14.01
C GLY A 37 12.55 -3.04 13.21
N ALA A 38 11.59 -3.71 13.85
CA ALA A 38 10.68 -4.65 13.21
C ALA A 38 9.75 -3.97 12.20
N ALA A 39 9.22 -2.78 12.51
CA ALA A 39 8.39 -1.98 11.60
C ALA A 39 9.17 -1.57 10.33
N ARG A 40 10.43 -1.15 10.49
CA ARG A 40 11.30 -0.82 9.35
C ARG A 40 11.59 -2.04 8.48
N ARG A 41 11.96 -3.18 9.09
CA ARG A 41 12.24 -4.43 8.36
C ARG A 41 11.02 -4.93 7.62
N SER A 42 9.86 -5.00 8.28
CA SER A 42 8.61 -5.44 7.66
C SER A 42 8.18 -4.53 6.50
N ALA A 43 8.33 -3.22 6.63
CA ALA A 43 8.05 -2.28 5.54
C ALA A 43 8.96 -2.52 4.31
N LEU A 44 10.25 -2.78 4.52
CA LEU A 44 11.21 -3.07 3.45
C LEU A 44 10.95 -4.43 2.81
N VAL A 45 10.80 -5.49 3.61
CA VAL A 45 10.50 -6.84 3.10
C VAL A 45 9.23 -6.79 2.25
N ARG A 46 8.17 -6.16 2.75
CA ARG A 46 6.93 -5.99 1.98
C ARG A 46 7.16 -5.25 0.67
N ALA A 47 7.88 -4.13 0.69
CA ALA A 47 8.15 -3.36 -0.53
C ALA A 47 8.94 -4.18 -1.55
N VAL A 48 9.95 -4.93 -1.10
CA VAL A 48 10.76 -5.81 -1.96
C VAL A 48 9.91 -6.95 -2.53
N THR A 49 9.09 -7.61 -1.70
CA THR A 49 8.18 -8.66 -2.17
C THR A 49 7.20 -8.13 -3.21
N MET A 50 6.58 -6.96 -2.96
CA MET A 50 5.67 -6.34 -3.91
C MET A 50 6.37 -5.99 -5.22
N ILE A 51 7.59 -5.44 -5.18
CA ILE A 51 8.37 -5.15 -6.39
C ILE A 51 8.70 -6.44 -7.14
N ALA A 52 9.21 -7.46 -6.46
CA ALA A 52 9.57 -8.73 -7.10
C ALA A 52 8.33 -9.35 -7.78
N THR A 53 7.20 -9.42 -7.08
CA THR A 53 5.93 -9.89 -7.65
C THR A 53 5.48 -9.03 -8.83
N ALA A 54 5.55 -7.70 -8.72
CA ALA A 54 5.15 -6.80 -9.80
C ALA A 54 6.02 -6.96 -11.04
N VAL A 55 7.34 -7.08 -10.87
CA VAL A 55 8.31 -7.28 -11.94
C VAL A 55 8.04 -8.59 -12.65
N VAL A 56 7.85 -9.70 -11.91
CA VAL A 56 7.52 -11.01 -12.50
C VAL A 56 6.20 -10.96 -13.26
N VAL A 57 5.13 -10.44 -12.64
CA VAL A 57 3.81 -10.36 -13.29
C VAL A 57 3.86 -9.47 -14.55
N THR A 58 4.55 -8.32 -14.48
CA THR A 58 4.68 -7.42 -15.62
C THR A 58 5.54 -8.02 -16.73
N ALA A 59 6.63 -8.71 -16.38
CA ALA A 59 7.49 -9.39 -17.36
C ALA A 59 6.73 -10.48 -18.10
N VAL A 60 5.97 -11.32 -17.37
CA VAL A 60 5.11 -12.35 -17.99
C VAL A 60 4.05 -11.71 -18.88
N ALA A 61 3.36 -10.67 -18.42
CA ALA A 61 2.38 -9.95 -19.23
C ALA A 61 3.00 -9.34 -20.50
N MET A 62 4.21 -8.78 -20.39
CA MET A 62 4.95 -8.24 -21.54
C MET A 62 5.34 -9.31 -22.54
N VAL A 63 5.86 -10.47 -22.09
CA VAL A 63 6.20 -11.58 -22.99
C VAL A 63 4.97 -12.07 -23.75
N VAL A 64 3.85 -12.25 -23.05
CA VAL A 64 2.57 -12.66 -23.67
C VAL A 64 2.09 -11.60 -24.67
N ALA A 65 2.12 -10.32 -24.30
CA ALA A 65 1.66 -9.23 -25.16
C ALA A 65 2.55 -9.03 -26.39
N VAL A 66 3.88 -9.14 -26.26
CA VAL A 66 4.82 -9.09 -27.38
C VAL A 66 4.52 -10.21 -28.37
N GLY A 67 4.27 -11.43 -27.89
CA GLY A 67 3.89 -12.55 -28.75
C GLY A 67 2.54 -12.37 -29.45
N ALA A 68 1.57 -11.71 -28.82
CA ALA A 68 0.22 -11.56 -29.34
C ALA A 68 0.03 -10.36 -30.29
N VAL A 69 0.62 -9.20 -29.97
CA VAL A 69 0.37 -7.92 -30.67
C VAL A 69 1.65 -7.19 -31.08
N GLY A 70 2.83 -7.76 -30.81
CA GLY A 70 4.13 -7.18 -31.13
C GLY A 70 4.65 -6.18 -30.10
N THR A 71 5.96 -5.89 -30.19
CA THR A 71 6.69 -5.07 -29.22
C THR A 71 6.15 -3.64 -29.10
N GLY A 72 5.80 -3.00 -30.21
CA GLY A 72 5.33 -1.60 -30.20
C GLY A 72 4.02 -1.42 -29.43
N ALA A 73 3.04 -2.30 -29.65
CA ALA A 73 1.75 -2.26 -28.96
C ALA A 73 1.90 -2.59 -27.45
N ALA A 74 2.74 -3.58 -27.11
CA ALA A 74 3.01 -3.94 -25.71
C ALA A 74 3.71 -2.79 -24.95
N VAL A 75 4.76 -2.21 -25.54
CA VAL A 75 5.52 -1.10 -24.91
C VAL A 75 4.66 0.16 -24.79
N SER A 76 3.85 0.49 -25.79
CA SER A 76 2.94 1.63 -25.71
C SER A 76 1.87 1.46 -24.63
N ALA A 77 1.30 0.25 -24.45
CA ALA A 77 0.37 -0.04 -23.36
C ALA A 77 1.02 0.19 -21.99
N LEU A 78 2.26 -0.27 -21.80
CA LEU A 78 3.02 -0.05 -20.57
C LEU A 78 3.29 1.45 -20.34
N ALA A 79 3.77 2.15 -21.36
CA ALA A 79 4.09 3.57 -21.28
C ALA A 79 2.86 4.41 -20.94
N VAL A 80 1.73 4.21 -21.63
CA VAL A 80 0.47 4.91 -21.36
C VAL A 80 -0.01 4.64 -19.94
N THR A 81 0.12 3.39 -19.46
CA THR A 81 -0.24 3.03 -18.09
C THR A 81 0.62 3.77 -17.06
N MET A 82 1.94 3.79 -17.24
CA MET A 82 2.86 4.46 -16.32
C MET A 82 2.65 5.98 -16.29
N VAL A 83 2.48 6.60 -17.47
CA VAL A 83 2.18 8.04 -17.58
C VAL A 83 0.83 8.35 -16.96
N GLY A 84 -0.21 7.57 -17.26
CA GLY A 84 -1.54 7.76 -16.69
C GLY A 84 -1.55 7.62 -15.17
N TRP A 85 -0.82 6.64 -14.63
CA TRP A 85 -0.63 6.49 -13.18
C TRP A 85 0.08 7.71 -12.57
N ALA A 86 1.15 8.20 -13.21
CA ALA A 86 1.89 9.37 -12.73
C ALA A 86 1.01 10.62 -12.71
N VAL A 87 0.23 10.86 -13.77
CA VAL A 87 -0.73 11.96 -13.86
C VAL A 87 -1.82 11.83 -12.78
N ALA A 88 -2.42 10.66 -12.62
CA ALA A 88 -3.45 10.42 -11.61
C ALA A 88 -2.93 10.62 -10.17
N THR A 89 -1.67 10.25 -9.93
CA THR A 89 -0.98 10.46 -8.66
C THR A 89 -0.67 11.94 -8.44
N ALA A 90 -0.16 12.64 -9.45
CA ALA A 90 0.13 14.07 -9.38
C ALA A 90 -1.14 14.89 -9.09
N ILE A 91 -2.26 14.58 -9.76
CA ILE A 91 -3.56 15.20 -9.51
C ILE A 91 -4.02 14.91 -8.08
N GLY A 92 -3.93 13.65 -7.63
CA GLY A 92 -4.27 13.28 -6.25
C GLY A 92 -3.46 14.08 -5.22
N VAL A 93 -2.14 14.23 -5.42
CA VAL A 93 -1.25 15.02 -4.56
C VAL A 93 -1.62 16.51 -4.59
N ALA A 94 -1.91 17.07 -5.77
CA ALA A 94 -2.33 18.46 -5.90
C ALA A 94 -3.64 18.72 -5.15
N VAL A 95 -4.61 17.80 -5.24
CA VAL A 95 -5.88 17.86 -4.49
C VAL A 95 -5.64 17.79 -2.99
N VAL A 96 -4.75 16.90 -2.51
CA VAL A 96 -4.35 16.88 -1.09
C VAL A 96 -3.78 18.24 -0.68
N GLY A 97 -2.88 18.80 -1.48
CA GLY A 97 -2.27 20.11 -1.25
C GLY A 97 -3.29 21.24 -1.16
N ALA A 98 -4.32 21.23 -2.00
CA ALA A 98 -5.36 22.25 -2.04
C ALA A 98 -6.34 22.15 -0.85
N VAL A 99 -6.58 20.94 -0.33
CA VAL A 99 -7.61 20.70 0.70
C VAL A 99 -7.01 20.54 2.11
N ARG A 100 -5.69 20.36 2.25
CA ARG A 100 -5.02 20.11 3.54
C ARG A 100 -5.26 21.17 4.61
N GLY A 101 -5.55 22.42 4.23
CA GLY A 101 -5.80 23.51 5.17
C GLY A 101 -7.09 23.35 5.99
N ARG A 102 -8.01 22.48 5.57
CA ARG A 102 -9.29 22.23 6.26
C ARG A 102 -9.25 21.01 7.17
N SER A 103 -8.65 19.92 6.69
CA SER A 103 -8.49 18.67 7.44
C SER A 103 -7.39 17.83 6.79
N SER A 104 -6.39 17.42 7.57
CA SER A 104 -5.30 16.57 7.11
C SER A 104 -5.79 15.18 6.70
N SER A 105 -6.66 14.55 7.51
CA SER A 105 -7.26 13.24 7.19
C SER A 105 -8.26 13.34 6.03
N GLY A 106 -9.09 14.40 5.99
CA GLY A 106 -10.03 14.61 4.89
C GLY A 106 -9.33 14.79 3.55
N ALA A 107 -8.22 15.55 3.52
CA ALA A 107 -7.44 15.77 2.32
C ALA A 107 -6.87 14.46 1.74
N LEU A 108 -6.35 13.56 2.59
CA LEU A 108 -5.85 12.25 2.15
C LEU A 108 -6.95 11.37 1.56
N ILE A 109 -8.16 11.40 2.14
CA ILE A 109 -9.32 10.65 1.61
C ILE A 109 -9.70 11.21 0.24
N VAL A 110 -9.89 12.52 0.12
CA VAL A 110 -10.29 13.16 -1.15
C VAL A 110 -9.23 12.92 -2.24
N GLY A 111 -7.94 13.02 -1.91
CA GLY A 111 -6.86 12.68 -2.83
C GLY A 111 -6.92 11.23 -3.30
N ALA A 112 -7.10 10.28 -2.37
CA ALA A 112 -7.22 8.87 -2.70
C ALA A 112 -8.44 8.56 -3.58
N LEU A 113 -9.59 9.18 -3.29
CA LEU A 113 -10.81 9.06 -4.10
C LEU A 113 -10.62 9.67 -5.50
N THR A 114 -9.89 10.78 -5.60
CA THR A 114 -9.56 11.40 -6.88
C THR A 114 -8.70 10.47 -7.74
N THR A 115 -7.63 9.91 -7.17
CA THR A 115 -6.79 8.94 -7.90
C THR A 115 -7.57 7.68 -8.28
N ALA A 116 -8.48 7.21 -7.42
CA ALA A 116 -9.36 6.08 -7.72
C ALA A 116 -10.33 6.37 -8.89
N ALA A 117 -10.91 7.57 -8.93
CA ALA A 117 -11.79 8.03 -10.00
C ALA A 117 -11.06 8.14 -11.35
N LEU A 118 -9.75 8.42 -11.33
CA LEU A 118 -8.94 8.53 -12.54
C LEU A 118 -8.47 7.17 -13.09
N ALA A 119 -8.50 6.10 -12.29
CA ALA A 119 -8.02 4.78 -12.74
C ALA A 119 -8.78 4.24 -13.98
N PRO A 120 -10.13 4.33 -14.07
CA PRO A 120 -10.86 3.95 -15.28
C PRO A 120 -10.55 4.84 -16.49
N VAL A 121 -10.21 6.12 -16.28
CA VAL A 121 -9.80 7.04 -17.35
C VAL A 121 -8.44 6.63 -17.91
N VAL A 122 -7.50 6.23 -17.06
CA VAL A 122 -6.21 5.67 -17.50
C VAL A 122 -6.43 4.36 -18.27
N ALA A 123 -7.32 3.49 -17.78
CA ALA A 123 -7.66 2.25 -18.47
C ALA A 123 -8.27 2.50 -19.86
N LEU A 124 -9.13 3.52 -20.00
CA LEU A 124 -9.66 3.97 -21.29
C LEU A 124 -8.53 4.48 -22.20
N ALA A 125 -7.62 5.30 -21.68
CA ALA A 125 -6.49 5.80 -22.44
C ALA A 125 -5.61 4.67 -22.98
N VAL A 126 -5.37 3.62 -22.19
CA VAL A 126 -4.67 2.41 -22.68
C VAL A 126 -5.46 1.74 -23.81
N ALA A 127 -6.76 1.51 -23.61
CA ALA A 127 -7.61 0.85 -24.60
C ALA A 127 -7.61 1.58 -25.96
N VAL A 128 -7.67 2.91 -25.94
CA VAL A 128 -7.74 3.74 -27.16
C VAL A 128 -6.37 3.97 -27.78
N LEU A 129 -5.35 4.30 -26.99
CA LEU A 129 -4.04 4.76 -27.50
C LEU A 129 -3.10 3.61 -27.84
N ALA A 130 -3.08 2.53 -27.04
CA ALA A 130 -2.18 1.41 -27.29
C ALA A 130 -2.74 0.42 -28.32
N ARG A 131 -4.07 0.41 -28.52
CA ARG A 131 -4.79 -0.47 -29.47
C ARG A 131 -4.40 -1.95 -29.35
N ALA A 132 -3.99 -2.38 -28.16
CA ALA A 132 -3.41 -3.69 -27.89
C ALA A 132 -4.44 -4.74 -27.44
N GLY A 133 -5.73 -4.41 -27.45
CA GLY A 133 -6.82 -5.31 -27.06
C GLY A 133 -6.64 -5.89 -25.65
N TRP A 134 -6.97 -7.17 -25.50
CA TRP A 134 -6.82 -7.91 -24.25
C TRP A 134 -5.35 -8.04 -23.78
N ALA A 135 -4.39 -8.06 -24.72
CA ALA A 135 -2.97 -8.12 -24.38
C ALA A 135 -2.50 -6.81 -23.71
N GLY A 136 -3.00 -5.66 -24.19
CA GLY A 136 -2.78 -4.36 -23.56
C GLY A 136 -3.35 -4.28 -22.15
N ALA A 137 -4.48 -4.94 -21.90
CA ALA A 137 -5.10 -5.01 -20.58
C ALA A 137 -4.22 -5.74 -19.55
N LEU A 138 -3.54 -6.83 -19.95
CA LEU A 138 -2.60 -7.53 -19.08
C LEU A 138 -1.41 -6.65 -18.71
N VAL A 139 -0.84 -5.97 -19.71
CA VAL A 139 0.28 -5.04 -19.52
C VAL A 139 -0.11 -3.87 -18.63
N ALA A 140 -1.33 -3.32 -18.80
CA ALA A 140 -1.84 -2.25 -17.95
C ALA A 140 -2.01 -2.69 -16.49
N GLY A 141 -2.55 -3.89 -16.26
CA GLY A 141 -2.64 -4.45 -14.91
C GLY A 141 -1.26 -4.60 -14.26
N GLY A 142 -0.29 -5.18 -14.98
CA GLY A 142 1.09 -5.32 -14.52
C GLY A 142 1.79 -3.99 -14.26
N GLY A 143 1.71 -3.05 -15.21
CA GLY A 143 2.27 -1.70 -15.08
C GLY A 143 1.71 -0.95 -13.88
N TRP A 144 0.40 -1.06 -13.63
CA TRP A 144 -0.24 -0.46 -12.46
C TRP A 144 0.29 -1.04 -11.14
N LEU A 145 0.47 -2.36 -11.08
CA LEU A 145 1.07 -3.03 -9.93
C LEU A 145 2.51 -2.56 -9.70
N LEU A 146 3.30 -2.43 -10.77
CA LEU A 146 4.69 -1.97 -10.72
C LEU A 146 4.79 -0.55 -10.14
N CYS A 147 3.96 0.37 -10.61
CA CYS A 147 3.88 1.73 -10.07
C CYS A 147 3.46 1.73 -8.60
N GLY A 148 2.46 0.93 -8.22
CA GLY A 148 2.03 0.79 -6.82
C GLY A 148 3.13 0.21 -5.90
N ALA A 149 3.92 -0.74 -6.40
CA ALA A 149 5.05 -1.32 -5.68
C ALA A 149 6.18 -0.29 -5.50
N ALA A 150 6.48 0.50 -6.54
CA ALA A 150 7.44 1.60 -6.47
C ALA A 150 7.02 2.67 -5.44
N ALA A 151 5.74 3.05 -5.42
CA ALA A 151 5.20 3.95 -4.41
C ALA A 151 5.31 3.37 -2.98
N THR A 152 5.14 2.05 -2.83
CA THR A 152 5.31 1.37 -1.54
C THR A 152 6.76 1.39 -1.07
N LEU A 153 7.72 1.24 -1.98
CA LEU A 153 9.14 1.39 -1.66
C LEU A 153 9.50 2.83 -1.27
N ALA A 154 9.00 3.83 -2.01
CA ALA A 154 9.16 5.23 -1.65
C ALA A 154 8.61 5.50 -0.25
N ARG A 155 7.40 5.00 0.05
CA ARG A 155 6.79 5.07 1.38
C ARG A 155 7.64 4.39 2.45
N ALA A 156 8.21 3.21 2.19
CA ALA A 156 9.08 2.52 3.14
C ALA A 156 10.35 3.33 3.45
N ARG A 157 10.93 4.01 2.45
CA ARG A 157 12.07 4.92 2.63
C ARG A 157 11.68 6.15 3.43
N THR A 158 10.56 6.78 3.13
CA THR A 158 10.06 7.95 3.87
C THR A 158 9.75 7.60 5.33
N VAL A 159 9.10 6.46 5.58
CA VAL A 159 8.83 5.99 6.94
C VAL A 159 10.13 5.73 7.69
N ARG A 160 11.13 5.10 7.04
CA ARG A 160 12.46 4.91 7.64
C ARG A 160 13.09 6.25 8.02
N ALA A 161 13.03 7.26 7.16
CA ALA A 161 13.58 8.58 7.45
C ALA A 161 12.85 9.24 8.64
N LEU A 162 11.51 9.22 8.64
CA LEU A 162 10.69 9.81 9.71
C LEU A 162 10.94 9.14 11.07
N LEU A 163 11.10 7.81 11.12
CA LEU A 163 11.36 7.09 12.37
C LEU A 163 12.70 7.47 13.01
N LEU A 164 13.68 7.88 12.20
CA LEU A 164 15.01 8.30 12.61
C LEU A 164 15.11 9.81 12.86
N THR A 165 14.07 10.58 12.54
CA THR A 165 14.06 12.02 12.76
C THR A 165 13.86 12.31 14.26
N GLU A 166 14.56 13.31 14.78
CA GLU A 166 14.39 13.81 16.14
C GLU A 166 13.21 14.80 16.23
N GLY A 167 12.65 15.00 17.42
CA GLY A 167 11.50 15.88 17.67
C GLY A 167 10.13 15.28 17.33
N ASP A 168 9.09 16.12 17.40
CA ASP A 168 7.68 15.73 17.37
C ASP A 168 7.29 14.86 16.17
N ALA A 169 7.87 15.12 15.00
CA ALA A 169 7.56 14.37 13.78
C ALA A 169 8.02 12.91 13.89
N GLY A 170 9.20 12.69 14.49
CA GLY A 170 9.72 11.35 14.75
C GLY A 170 8.96 10.64 15.86
N GLU A 171 8.57 11.36 16.92
CA GLU A 171 7.76 10.81 18.02
C GLU A 171 6.39 10.34 17.53
N ARG A 172 5.70 11.15 16.72
CA ARG A 172 4.42 10.74 16.10
C ARG A 172 4.59 9.53 15.18
N ALA A 173 5.68 9.45 14.43
CA ALA A 173 5.97 8.31 13.57
C ALA A 173 6.23 7.03 14.38
N ARG A 174 6.99 7.13 15.48
CA ARG A 174 7.25 6.02 16.42
C ARG A 174 5.98 5.56 17.13
N ALA A 175 5.17 6.49 17.64
CA ALA A 175 3.86 6.19 18.24
C ALA A 175 2.93 5.49 17.23
N GLY A 176 2.91 5.95 15.98
CA GLY A 176 2.16 5.32 14.90
C GLY A 176 2.63 3.90 14.55
N ALA A 177 3.94 3.63 14.64
CA ALA A 177 4.49 2.28 14.44
C ALA A 177 4.08 1.34 15.58
N VAL A 178 4.09 1.81 16.83
CA VAL A 178 3.61 1.05 17.99
C VAL A 178 2.13 0.74 17.85
N ALA A 179 1.29 1.73 17.50
CA ALA A 179 -0.15 1.54 17.32
C ALA A 179 -0.49 0.51 16.20
N LYS A 180 0.38 0.37 15.21
CA LYS A 180 0.19 -0.55 14.07
C LYS A 180 0.86 -1.90 14.26
N ARG A 181 1.47 -2.18 15.42
CA ARG A 181 2.24 -3.42 15.68
C ARG A 181 1.45 -4.71 15.40
N ALA A 182 0.13 -4.70 15.60
CA ALA A 182 -0.75 -5.85 15.41
C ALA A 182 -1.40 -5.95 14.01
N GLN A 183 -1.29 -4.92 13.16
CA GLN A 183 -1.93 -4.91 11.85
C GLN A 183 -1.05 -5.62 10.81
N ALA A 184 -1.24 -6.93 10.68
CA ALA A 184 -0.50 -7.77 9.73
C ALA A 184 -0.76 -7.34 8.27
N GLY A 185 0.32 -7.14 7.50
CA GLY A 185 0.33 -6.54 6.16
C GLY A 185 -0.32 -7.32 5.01
N ARG A 186 -1.03 -8.43 5.27
CA ARG A 186 -1.66 -9.26 4.23
C ARG A 186 -2.80 -8.52 3.50
N ALA A 187 -3.61 -7.76 4.24
CA ALA A 187 -4.71 -6.99 3.66
C ALA A 187 -4.22 -5.92 2.66
N ASP A 188 -3.04 -5.32 2.92
CA ASP A 188 -2.44 -4.34 2.03
C ASP A 188 -1.99 -4.97 0.71
N VAL A 189 -1.40 -6.17 0.75
CA VAL A 189 -0.96 -6.91 -0.45
C VAL A 189 -2.18 -7.31 -1.30
N VAL A 190 -3.24 -7.82 -0.66
CA VAL A 190 -4.48 -8.18 -1.36
C VAL A 190 -5.12 -6.95 -2.02
N ARG A 191 -5.16 -5.81 -1.32
CA ARG A 191 -5.69 -4.56 -1.89
C ARG A 191 -4.85 -4.07 -3.06
N TRP A 192 -3.53 -4.19 -2.98
CA TRP A 192 -2.64 -3.81 -4.09
C TRP A 192 -2.84 -4.72 -5.31
N LEU A 193 -2.90 -6.04 -5.12
CA LEU A 193 -3.17 -6.99 -6.20
C LEU A 193 -4.54 -6.72 -6.85
N SER A 194 -5.58 -6.47 -6.04
CA SER A 194 -6.92 -6.20 -6.57
C SER A 194 -6.99 -4.91 -7.38
N GLN A 195 -6.19 -3.89 -7.06
CA GLN A 195 -6.09 -2.68 -7.88
C GLN A 195 -5.52 -2.97 -9.27
N GLY A 196 -4.46 -3.78 -9.37
CA GLY A 196 -3.91 -4.20 -10.67
C GLY A 196 -4.90 -4.99 -11.50
N VAL A 197 -5.58 -5.96 -10.88
CA VAL A 197 -6.63 -6.75 -11.54
C VAL A 197 -7.76 -5.84 -12.02
N LEU A 198 -8.24 -4.92 -11.18
CA LEU A 198 -9.32 -4.01 -11.54
C LEU A 198 -8.96 -3.12 -12.73
N VAL A 199 -7.73 -2.60 -12.77
CA VAL A 199 -7.25 -1.78 -13.90
C VAL A 199 -7.13 -2.62 -15.17
N GLY A 200 -6.58 -3.83 -15.09
CA GLY A 200 -6.49 -4.73 -16.24
C GLY A 200 -7.88 -5.09 -16.78
N VAL A 201 -8.80 -5.51 -15.91
CA VAL A 201 -10.20 -5.82 -16.30
C VAL A 201 -10.88 -4.59 -16.89
N SER A 202 -10.71 -3.41 -16.30
CA SER A 202 -11.28 -2.17 -16.82
C SER A 202 -10.73 -1.85 -18.21
N ALA A 203 -9.42 -1.97 -18.43
CA ALA A 203 -8.80 -1.74 -19.74
C ALA A 203 -9.35 -2.72 -20.78
N GLY A 204 -9.49 -4.00 -20.43
CA GLY A 204 -10.11 -5.01 -21.28
C GLY A 204 -11.56 -4.69 -21.64
N LEU A 205 -12.40 -4.40 -20.65
CA LEU A 205 -13.81 -4.04 -20.88
C LEU A 205 -13.96 -2.79 -21.76
N LEU A 206 -13.10 -1.79 -21.56
CA LEU A 206 -13.14 -0.53 -22.30
C LEU A 206 -12.66 -0.67 -23.75
N THR A 207 -11.96 -1.76 -24.12
CA THR A 207 -11.71 -2.05 -25.55
C THR A 207 -12.97 -2.46 -26.30
N VAL A 208 -13.98 -3.01 -25.60
CA VAL A 208 -15.22 -3.50 -26.21
C VAL A 208 -16.36 -2.49 -26.04
N LEU A 209 -16.51 -1.92 -24.84
CA LEU A 209 -17.55 -0.94 -24.54
C LEU A 209 -16.94 0.30 -23.85
N PRO A 210 -16.45 1.29 -24.61
CA PRO A 210 -15.85 2.51 -24.05
C PRO A 210 -16.80 3.30 -23.13
N VAL A 211 -18.12 3.22 -23.39
CA VAL A 211 -19.17 3.89 -22.59
C VAL A 211 -19.20 3.40 -21.13
N LEU A 212 -18.69 2.20 -20.85
CA LEU A 212 -18.62 1.67 -19.48
C LEU A 212 -17.78 2.52 -18.53
N VAL A 213 -16.91 3.41 -19.04
CA VAL A 213 -16.11 4.31 -18.21
C VAL A 213 -16.98 5.15 -17.27
N VAL A 214 -18.17 5.57 -17.74
CA VAL A 214 -19.14 6.37 -16.96
C VAL A 214 -19.62 5.62 -15.72
N VAL A 215 -19.71 4.30 -15.78
CA VAL A 215 -20.12 3.43 -14.67
C VAL A 215 -18.93 3.00 -13.81
N LEU A 216 -17.76 2.79 -14.42
CA LEU A 216 -16.56 2.33 -13.73
C LEU A 216 -15.97 3.41 -12.81
N VAL A 217 -16.05 4.69 -13.17
CA VAL A 217 -15.59 5.80 -12.32
C VAL A 217 -16.31 5.82 -10.96
N PRO A 218 -17.64 5.92 -10.87
CA PRO A 218 -18.33 5.92 -9.58
C PRO A 218 -18.13 4.59 -8.84
N LEU A 219 -18.08 3.45 -9.54
CA LEU A 219 -17.81 2.17 -8.91
C LEU A 219 -16.41 2.12 -8.26
N ALA A 220 -15.38 2.62 -8.95
CA ALA A 220 -14.02 2.69 -8.41
C ALA A 220 -13.95 3.58 -7.16
N VAL A 221 -14.69 4.69 -7.14
CA VAL A 221 -14.85 5.54 -5.96
C VAL A 221 -15.52 4.78 -4.81
N VAL A 222 -16.64 4.10 -5.06
CA VAL A 222 -17.34 3.30 -4.04
C VAL A 222 -16.45 2.21 -3.46
N LEU A 223 -15.71 1.48 -4.31
CA LEU A 223 -14.77 0.45 -3.87
C LEU A 223 -13.61 1.04 -3.05
N ALA A 224 -13.11 2.21 -3.43
CA ALA A 224 -12.08 2.92 -2.67
C ALA A 224 -12.59 3.34 -1.28
N VAL A 225 -13.82 3.85 -1.20
CA VAL A 225 -14.48 4.16 0.09
C VAL A 225 -14.64 2.89 0.93
N ALA A 226 -15.15 1.81 0.34
CA ALA A 226 -15.35 0.54 1.05
C ALA A 226 -14.03 -0.04 1.58
N ALA A 227 -12.95 0.05 0.80
CA ALA A 227 -11.61 -0.40 1.20
C ALA A 227 -10.96 0.49 2.27
N ALA A 228 -11.42 1.73 2.43
CA ALA A 228 -10.94 2.68 3.43
C ALA A 228 -11.69 2.58 4.77
N ARG A 229 -12.87 1.96 4.81
CA ARG A 229 -13.62 1.78 6.06
C ARG A 229 -12.89 0.79 6.96
N PRO A 230 -12.59 1.14 8.23
CA PRO A 230 -12.06 0.18 9.19
C PRO A 230 -13.07 -0.96 9.34
N ARG A 231 -12.61 -2.21 9.22
CA ARG A 231 -13.41 -3.37 9.63
C ARG A 231 -13.58 -3.28 11.15
N THR A 232 -14.63 -2.61 11.60
CA THR A 232 -15.15 -2.78 12.95
C THR A 232 -15.45 -4.27 13.12
N GLY A 233 -14.86 -4.87 14.13
CA GLY A 233 -14.74 -6.32 14.30
C GLY A 233 -16.04 -7.10 14.13
N ARG A 234 -15.91 -8.27 13.53
CA ARG A 234 -16.52 -9.49 14.04
C ARG A 234 -15.40 -10.36 14.58
#